data_AF-A0A1W2M219-F1
#
_entry.id   AF-A0A1W2M219-F1
#
_cell.length_a   1.000
_cell.length_b   1.000
_cell.length_c   1.000
_cell.angle_alpha   90.00
_cell.angle_beta   90.00
_cell.angle_gamma   90.00
#
_symmetry.space_group_name_H-M   'P 1'
#
loop_
_entity.id
_entity.type
_entity.pdbx_description
1 polymer ?
#
loop_
_entity_poly.entity_id
_entity_poly.type
_entity_poly.pdbx_seq_one_letter_code
_entity_poly.pdbx_strand_id
1 'polypeptide(L)'
;MSTETALASRPPASVEGEATVTTRQPIAPPGFHWHGYISKASALLIPTAEDRAARLATVPAVLLGAPYAVSGWLGLQIQGYGGRFALWAPDLHRWEDLPTGDPARLRMEFLLAAARAESVYVSVSADPLPEVRLVFAEAVSDATCSEHRGQFSTSLDEHYGRAR
;
A
#
# COMPACT_ATOMS: atom_id res chain seq x y z
N MET A 1 22.66 -67.21 30.79
CA MET A 1 21.44 -67.41 29.98
C MET A 1 20.60 -66.15 30.09
N SER A 2 20.32 -65.54 28.93
CA SER A 2 19.17 -64.68 28.53
C SER A 2 18.62 -63.65 29.54
N THR A 3 18.84 -62.34 29.37
CA THR A 3 18.15 -61.34 28.50
C THR A 3 16.65 -61.16 28.76
N GLU A 4 16.24 -59.97 29.24
CA GLU A 4 15.18 -59.18 28.61
C GLU A 4 15.22 -57.70 29.04
N THR A 5 14.75 -56.85 28.14
CA THR A 5 15.13 -55.43 27.95
C THR A 5 13.88 -54.54 27.92
N ALA A 6 14.01 -53.35 28.52
CA ALA A 6 13.38 -52.06 28.22
C ALA A 6 11.85 -51.85 28.37
N LEU A 7 11.49 -50.74 29.03
CA LEU A 7 11.03 -49.51 28.35
C LEU A 7 10.99 -48.35 29.36
N ALA A 8 11.93 -47.40 29.27
CA ALA A 8 11.86 -46.15 30.03
C ALA A 8 11.53 -45.00 29.08
N SER A 9 10.35 -44.42 29.29
CA SER A 9 9.81 -43.28 28.55
C SER A 9 10.73 -42.05 28.65
N ARG A 10 11.20 -41.54 27.51
CA ARG A 10 11.79 -40.19 27.41
C ARG A 10 10.64 -39.18 27.22
N PRO A 11 10.67 -38.00 27.86
CA PRO A 11 9.72 -36.93 27.56
C PRO A 11 10.02 -36.35 26.16
N PRO A 12 9.00 -35.88 25.41
CA PRO A 12 9.24 -35.18 24.17
C PRO A 12 9.94 -33.84 24.44
N ALA A 13 10.99 -33.59 23.66
CA ALA A 13 11.77 -32.36 23.71
C ALA A 13 10.90 -31.15 23.38
N SER A 14 11.06 -30.09 24.18
CA SER A 14 10.58 -28.74 23.89
C SER A 14 11.12 -28.30 22.54
N VAL A 15 10.24 -28.20 21.53
CA VAL A 15 10.58 -27.54 20.28
C VAL A 15 10.31 -26.05 20.48
N GLU A 16 11.27 -25.36 21.09
CA GLU A 16 11.40 -23.90 20.96
C GLU A 16 11.88 -23.61 19.54
N GLY A 17 10.97 -23.77 18.58
CA GLY A 17 11.11 -23.19 17.26
C GLY A 17 10.65 -21.75 17.35
N GLU A 18 11.55 -20.85 17.75
CA GLU A 18 11.38 -19.43 17.48
C GLU A 18 11.29 -19.30 15.97
N ALA A 19 10.06 -19.32 15.45
CA ALA A 19 9.79 -19.05 14.05
C ALA A 19 10.17 -17.59 13.84
N THR A 20 11.42 -17.35 13.44
CA THR A 20 11.82 -16.11 12.82
C THR A 20 10.95 -15.98 11.59
N VAL A 21 9.80 -15.33 11.74
CA VAL A 21 8.99 -14.86 10.63
C VAL A 21 9.84 -13.76 10.01
N THR A 22 10.73 -14.17 9.11
CA THR A 22 11.34 -13.26 8.15
C THR A 22 10.18 -12.80 7.29
N THR A 23 9.48 -11.76 7.72
CA THR A 23 8.55 -11.02 6.87
C THR A 23 9.39 -10.56 5.70
N ARG A 24 9.41 -11.34 4.61
CA ARG A 24 9.94 -10.89 3.32
C ARG A 24 9.10 -9.67 3.00
N GLN A 25 9.68 -8.51 3.27
CA GLN A 25 9.06 -7.25 2.93
C GLN A 25 8.72 -7.32 1.44
N PRO A 26 7.51 -6.90 1.02
CA PRO A 26 7.24 -6.74 -0.39
C PRO A 26 8.24 -5.72 -0.93
N ILE A 27 9.30 -6.22 -1.57
CA ILE A 27 10.30 -5.39 -2.21
C ILE A 27 9.59 -4.77 -3.42
N ALA A 28 9.70 -3.46 -3.60
CA ALA A 28 9.26 -2.82 -4.82
C ALA A 28 9.83 -3.58 -6.03
N PRO A 29 9.07 -3.74 -7.13
CA PRO A 29 9.66 -4.15 -8.40
C PRO A 29 10.91 -3.28 -8.68
N PRO A 30 12.08 -3.86 -8.97
CA PRO A 30 13.30 -3.09 -9.16
C PRO A 30 13.09 -1.97 -10.19
N GLY A 31 13.53 -0.76 -9.87
CA GLY A 31 13.44 0.39 -10.76
C GLY A 31 12.11 1.14 -10.76
N PHE A 32 11.27 0.95 -9.74
CA PHE A 32 10.01 1.66 -9.56
C PHE A 32 9.88 2.33 -8.18
N HIS A 33 9.20 3.47 -8.17
CA HIS A 33 8.72 4.19 -7.00
C HIS A 33 7.36 4.83 -7.31
N TRP A 34 6.76 5.50 -6.33
CA TRP A 34 5.46 6.16 -6.50
C TRP A 34 5.48 7.63 -6.11
N HIS A 35 4.74 8.42 -6.87
CA HIS A 35 4.45 9.81 -6.57
C HIS A 35 3.04 9.93 -5.97
N GLY A 36 2.95 10.46 -4.76
CA GLY A 36 1.68 10.68 -4.08
C GLY A 36 1.07 12.04 -4.41
N TYR A 37 -0.22 12.07 -4.77
CA TYR A 37 -0.97 13.31 -5.02
C TYR A 37 -2.34 13.29 -4.34
N ILE A 38 -2.87 14.47 -4.05
CA ILE A 38 -4.22 14.65 -3.53
C ILE A 38 -4.88 15.76 -4.35
N SER A 39 -6.07 15.49 -4.89
CA SER A 39 -6.87 16.50 -5.58
C SER A 39 -8.30 16.52 -5.06
N LYS A 40 -8.99 17.61 -5.39
CA LYS A 40 -10.43 17.74 -5.21
C LYS A 40 -11.09 17.72 -6.59
N ALA A 41 -12.22 17.05 -6.68
CA ALA A 41 -13.04 16.98 -7.88
C ALA A 41 -14.52 17.14 -7.50
N SER A 42 -15.30 17.69 -8.42
CA SER A 42 -16.76 17.79 -8.27
C SER A 42 -17.48 16.47 -8.57
N ALA A 43 -16.77 15.48 -9.13
CA ALA A 43 -17.28 14.16 -9.45
C ALA A 43 -16.13 13.14 -9.55
N LEU A 44 -16.47 11.86 -9.60
CA LEU A 44 -15.51 10.81 -9.97
C LEU A 44 -15.05 11.02 -11.41
N LEU A 45 -13.73 11.06 -11.61
CA LEU A 45 -13.10 11.20 -12.92
C LEU A 45 -12.51 9.86 -13.34
N ILE A 46 -12.57 9.55 -14.63
CA ILE A 46 -11.85 8.42 -15.22
C ILE A 46 -10.39 8.85 -15.37
N PRO A 47 -9.41 8.18 -14.73
CA PRO A 47 -8.02 8.53 -14.91
C PRO A 47 -7.58 8.33 -16.38
N THR A 48 -7.08 9.39 -17.02
CA THR A 48 -6.52 9.32 -18.37
C THR A 48 -4.99 9.43 -18.36
N ALA A 49 -4.37 9.05 -19.48
CA ALA A 49 -2.92 9.23 -19.67
C ALA A 49 -2.51 10.70 -19.69
N GLU A 50 -3.38 11.59 -20.18
CA GLU A 50 -3.15 13.04 -20.19
C GLU A 50 -3.19 13.60 -18.76
N ASP A 51 -4.19 13.22 -17.96
CA ASP A 51 -4.27 13.63 -16.55
C ASP A 51 -3.05 13.15 -15.76
N ARG A 52 -2.60 11.93 -16.05
CA ARG A 52 -1.39 11.35 -15.45
C ARG A 52 -0.16 12.19 -15.82
N ALA A 53 0.02 12.48 -17.11
CA ALA A 53 1.14 13.30 -17.58
C ALA A 53 1.13 14.69 -16.93
N ALA A 54 -0.04 15.32 -16.81
CA ALA A 54 -0.20 16.61 -16.15
C ALA A 54 0.18 16.54 -14.67
N ARG A 55 -0.24 15.51 -13.93
CA ARG A 55 0.14 15.32 -12.51
C ARG A 55 1.65 15.10 -12.34
N LEU A 56 2.25 14.24 -13.16
CA LEU A 56 3.70 13.98 -13.11
C LEU A 56 4.56 15.19 -13.49
N ALA A 57 3.99 16.21 -14.15
CA ALA A 57 4.68 17.47 -14.39
C ALA A 57 4.70 18.41 -13.16
N THR A 58 4.02 18.04 -12.08
CA THR A 58 3.94 18.80 -10.82
C THR A 58 4.76 18.13 -9.72
N VAL A 59 5.15 18.91 -8.71
CA VAL A 59 5.85 18.39 -7.54
C VAL A 59 4.90 17.48 -6.75
N PRO A 60 5.27 16.21 -6.46
CA PRO A 60 4.43 15.31 -5.71
C PRO A 60 4.33 15.72 -4.24
N ALA A 61 3.22 15.37 -3.58
CA ALA A 61 3.06 15.59 -2.15
C ALA A 61 3.97 14.68 -1.33
N VAL A 62 4.31 13.50 -1.86
CA VAL A 62 5.23 12.54 -1.25
C VAL A 62 5.88 11.65 -2.32
N LEU A 63 7.10 11.20 -2.05
CA LEU A 63 7.78 10.16 -2.81
C LEU A 63 7.81 8.87 -1.99
N LEU A 64 7.38 7.75 -2.58
CA LEU A 64 7.19 6.47 -1.89
C LEU A 64 8.04 5.41 -2.57
N GLY A 65 9.00 4.83 -1.86
CA GLY A 65 9.96 3.87 -2.43
C GLY A 65 9.52 2.40 -2.36
N ALA A 66 8.36 2.09 -1.77
CA ALA A 66 7.93 0.71 -1.58
C ALA A 66 6.40 0.53 -1.56
N PRO A 67 5.88 -0.64 -1.97
CA PRO A 67 4.44 -0.93 -1.98
C PRO A 67 3.74 -0.74 -0.62
N TYR A 68 4.40 -1.11 0.48
CA TYR A 68 3.85 -0.91 1.82
C TYR A 68 3.77 0.58 2.20
N ALA A 69 4.65 1.43 1.66
CA ALA A 69 4.64 2.86 1.91
C ALA A 69 3.45 3.50 1.18
N VAL A 70 3.13 3.01 -0.02
CA VAL A 70 1.90 3.34 -0.74
C VAL A 70 0.66 2.97 0.07
N SER A 71 0.57 1.72 0.52
CA SER A 71 -0.56 1.26 1.34
C SER A 71 -0.74 2.08 2.62
N GLY A 72 0.36 2.32 3.35
CA GLY A 72 0.35 3.13 4.57
C GLY A 72 -0.05 4.58 4.32
N TRP A 73 0.57 5.23 3.33
CA TRP A 73 0.28 6.63 3.00
C TRP A 73 -1.16 6.82 2.53
N LEU A 74 -1.65 5.99 1.60
CA LEU A 74 -3.06 6.04 1.15
C LEU A 74 -4.01 5.81 2.32
N GLY A 75 -3.74 4.80 3.15
CA GLY A 75 -4.52 4.51 4.34
C GLY A 75 -4.62 5.71 5.29
N LEU A 76 -3.51 6.40 5.54
CA LEU A 76 -3.47 7.63 6.35
C LEU A 76 -4.27 8.76 5.71
N GLN A 77 -4.12 8.97 4.39
CA GLN A 77 -4.86 10.02 3.70
C GLN A 77 -6.36 9.81 3.79
N ILE A 78 -6.83 8.56 3.74
CA ILE A 78 -8.28 8.29 3.71
C ILE A 78 -8.92 8.08 5.09
N GLN A 79 -8.14 7.75 6.13
CA GLN A 79 -8.63 7.40 7.47
C GLN A 79 -9.45 8.53 8.14
N GLY A 80 -9.20 9.79 7.77
CA GLY A 80 -9.92 10.95 8.30
C GLY A 80 -11.29 11.21 7.67
N TYR A 81 -11.68 10.48 6.63
CA TYR A 81 -12.96 10.67 5.96
C TYR A 81 -13.93 9.55 6.32
N GLY A 82 -15.04 9.88 6.97
CA GLY A 82 -16.13 8.94 7.28
C GLY A 82 -17.01 8.59 6.07
N GLY A 83 -16.41 8.46 4.89
CA GLY A 83 -17.10 8.41 3.61
C GLY A 83 -17.12 7.04 2.93
N ARG A 84 -17.68 7.02 1.72
CA ARG A 84 -17.53 5.92 0.77
C ARG A 84 -16.19 6.04 0.06
N PHE A 85 -15.54 4.90 -0.11
CA PHE A 85 -14.27 4.77 -0.80
C PHE A 85 -14.48 3.97 -2.08
N ALA A 86 -13.84 4.36 -3.17
CA ALA A 86 -13.76 3.51 -4.36
C ALA A 86 -12.34 3.47 -4.93
N LEU A 87 -11.94 2.32 -5.44
CA LEU A 87 -10.66 2.08 -6.12
C LEU A 87 -10.89 2.08 -7.62
N TRP A 88 -10.00 2.69 -8.39
CA TRP A 88 -10.04 2.56 -9.84
C TRP A 88 -9.55 1.16 -10.25
N ALA A 89 -10.40 0.39 -10.94
CA ALA A 89 -10.05 -0.89 -11.54
C ALA A 89 -9.73 -0.68 -13.03
N PRO A 90 -8.44 -0.60 -13.43
CA PRO A 90 -8.06 -0.25 -14.81
C PRO A 90 -8.55 -1.27 -15.83
N ASP A 91 -8.51 -2.57 -15.50
CA ASP A 91 -8.94 -3.65 -16.40
C ASP A 91 -10.45 -3.63 -16.68
N LEU A 92 -11.23 -3.15 -15.71
CA LEU A 92 -12.69 -3.04 -15.81
C LEU A 92 -13.14 -1.65 -16.25
N HIS A 93 -12.20 -0.71 -16.38
CA HIS A 93 -12.44 0.69 -16.72
C HIS A 93 -13.55 1.34 -15.88
N ARG A 94 -13.57 1.06 -14.57
CA ARG A 94 -14.58 1.59 -13.65
C ARG A 94 -14.03 1.79 -12.24
N TRP A 95 -14.72 2.63 -11.47
CA TRP A 95 -14.55 2.71 -10.02
C TRP A 95 -15.26 1.54 -9.35
N GLU A 96 -14.58 0.86 -8.44
CA GLU A 96 -15.14 -0.21 -7.61
C GLU A 96 -15.23 0.24 -6.16
N ASP A 97 -16.43 0.17 -5.60
CA ASP A 97 -16.67 0.50 -4.21
C ASP A 97 -15.87 -0.44 -3.31
N LEU A 98 -15.12 0.17 -2.38
CA LEU A 98 -14.38 -0.56 -1.37
C LEU A 98 -15.25 -0.70 -0.12
N PRO A 99 -15.17 -1.84 0.59
CA PRO A 99 -15.93 -2.04 1.82
C PRO A 99 -15.53 -0.99 2.87
N THR A 100 -16.53 -0.25 3.35
CA THR A 100 -16.38 0.65 4.50
C THR A 100 -16.37 -0.17 5.78
N GLY A 101 -15.42 0.08 6.68
CA GLY A 101 -15.35 -0.59 7.99
C GLY A 101 -14.30 -1.69 8.12
N ASP A 102 -13.53 -1.98 7.06
CA ASP A 102 -12.36 -2.87 7.14
C ASP A 102 -11.09 -2.18 6.60
N PRO A 103 -10.40 -1.38 7.44
CA PRO A 103 -9.17 -0.70 7.07
C PRO A 103 -8.04 -1.67 6.68
N ALA A 104 -8.04 -2.89 7.21
CA ALA A 104 -7.02 -3.88 6.89
C ALA A 104 -7.18 -4.39 5.45
N ARG A 105 -8.43 -4.70 5.06
CA ARG A 105 -8.74 -5.06 3.68
C ARG A 105 -8.43 -3.92 2.70
N LEU A 106 -8.83 -2.69 3.02
CA LEU A 106 -8.48 -1.51 2.22
C LEU A 106 -6.96 -1.39 1.98
N ARG A 107 -6.18 -1.48 3.05
CA ARG A 107 -4.71 -1.45 2.97
C ARG A 107 -4.14 -2.60 2.16
N MET A 108 -4.75 -3.78 2.23
CA MET A 108 -4.33 -4.93 1.43
C MET A 108 -4.53 -4.68 -0.07
N GLU A 109 -5.67 -4.14 -0.49
CA GLU A 109 -5.91 -3.82 -1.91
C GLU A 109 -4.87 -2.83 -2.45
N PHE A 110 -4.55 -1.78 -1.69
CA PHE A 110 -3.52 -0.80 -2.07
C PHE A 110 -2.14 -1.44 -2.17
N LEU A 111 -1.82 -2.30 -1.20
CA LEU A 111 -0.54 -3.02 -1.17
C LEU A 111 -0.41 -3.93 -2.39
N LEU A 112 -1.46 -4.67 -2.74
CA LEU A 112 -1.44 -5.61 -3.86
C LEU A 112 -1.28 -4.88 -5.20
N ALA A 113 -1.98 -3.77 -5.41
CA ALA A 113 -1.82 -2.95 -6.60
C ALA A 113 -0.38 -2.38 -6.71
N ALA A 114 0.12 -1.76 -5.64
CA ALA A 114 1.48 -1.23 -5.63
C ALA A 114 2.54 -2.34 -5.78
N ALA A 115 2.33 -3.54 -5.23
CA ALA A 115 3.26 -4.66 -5.38
C ALA A 115 3.41 -5.11 -6.85
N ARG A 116 2.41 -4.82 -7.71
CA ARG A 116 2.46 -5.08 -9.15
C ARG A 116 3.06 -3.93 -9.97
N ALA A 117 3.68 -2.94 -9.34
CA ALA A 117 4.12 -1.69 -9.99
C ALA A 117 2.97 -0.85 -10.56
N GLU A 118 1.75 -1.03 -10.07
CA GLU A 118 0.59 -0.30 -10.59
C GLU A 118 0.41 1.04 -9.88
N SER A 119 -0.22 1.98 -10.58
CA SER A 119 -0.69 3.22 -9.99
C SER A 119 -2.00 2.95 -9.24
N VAL A 120 -2.14 3.51 -8.04
CA VAL A 120 -3.31 3.33 -7.19
C VAL A 120 -4.11 4.63 -7.15
N TYR A 121 -5.39 4.56 -7.48
CA TYR A 121 -6.30 5.71 -7.48
C TYR A 121 -7.44 5.42 -6.53
N VAL A 122 -7.58 6.23 -5.50
CA VAL A 122 -8.64 6.09 -4.49
C VAL A 122 -9.48 7.35 -4.50
N SER A 123 -10.78 7.16 -4.61
CA SER A 123 -11.74 8.24 -4.41
C SER A 123 -12.33 8.16 -3.00
N VAL A 124 -12.64 9.32 -2.46
CA VAL A 124 -13.27 9.47 -1.16
C VAL A 124 -14.43 10.45 -1.31
N SER A 125 -15.64 9.99 -0.98
CA SER A 125 -16.83 10.82 -0.93
C SER A 125 -17.46 10.72 0.46
N ALA A 126 -17.47 11.83 1.20
CA ALA A 126 -18.10 11.90 2.51
C ALA A 126 -19.46 12.58 2.38
N ASP A 127 -20.53 11.97 2.89
CA ASP A 127 -21.81 12.63 3.07
C ASP A 127 -21.67 13.62 4.25
N PRO A 128 -22.10 14.91 4.16
CA PRO A 128 -22.86 15.57 3.09
C PRO A 128 -22.02 16.45 2.16
N LEU A 129 -20.72 16.20 2.04
CA LEU A 129 -19.86 17.02 1.21
C LEU A 129 -20.11 16.73 -0.29
N PRO A 130 -20.35 17.77 -1.11
CA PRO A 130 -20.49 17.60 -2.56
C PRO A 130 -19.15 17.33 -3.25
N GLU A 131 -18.02 17.52 -2.56
CA GLU A 131 -16.68 17.34 -3.13
C GLU A 131 -16.19 15.89 -2.97
N VAL A 132 -15.68 15.32 -4.06
CA VAL A 132 -14.92 14.07 -4.07
C VAL A 132 -13.44 14.42 -3.88
N ARG A 133 -12.77 13.78 -2.94
CA ARG A 133 -11.30 13.78 -2.91
C ARG A 133 -10.77 12.59 -3.70
N LEU A 134 -9.75 12.85 -4.50
CA LEU A 134 -9.00 11.81 -5.20
C LEU A 134 -7.59 11.77 -4.61
N VAL A 135 -7.17 10.58 -4.19
CA VAL A 135 -5.84 10.30 -3.66
C VAL A 135 -5.16 9.35 -4.63
N PHE A 136 -3.97 9.72 -5.09
CA PHE A 136 -3.24 9.03 -6.13
C PHE A 136 -1.88 8.59 -5.61
N ALA A 137 -1.49 7.37 -5.91
CA ALA A 137 -0.09 6.94 -5.85
C ALA A 137 0.29 6.45 -7.25
N GLU A 138 0.96 7.30 -8.02
CA GLU A 138 1.31 6.98 -9.41
C GLU A 138 2.64 6.27 -9.46
N ALA A 139 2.65 5.07 -10.04
CA ALA A 139 3.87 4.32 -10.28
C ALA A 139 4.69 5.02 -11.37
N VAL A 140 5.97 5.21 -11.10
CA VAL A 140 6.93 5.83 -12.00
C VAL A 140 8.18 4.95 -12.04
N SER A 141 8.77 4.79 -13.22
CA SER A 141 10.03 4.07 -13.35
C SER A 141 11.20 5.04 -13.20
N ASP A 142 12.33 4.56 -12.70
CA ASP A 142 13.57 5.33 -12.57
C ASP A 142 14.00 5.98 -13.91
N ALA A 143 13.70 5.33 -15.03
CA ALA A 143 14.03 5.83 -16.37
C ALA A 143 13.19 7.06 -16.79
N THR A 144 12.03 7.27 -16.15
CA THR A 144 11.05 8.30 -16.54
C THR A 144 10.96 9.46 -15.55
N CYS A 145 11.62 9.37 -14.40
CA CYS A 145 11.62 10.41 -13.38
C CYS A 145 12.95 11.15 -13.33
N SER A 146 12.91 12.45 -13.59
CA SER A 146 14.09 13.33 -13.55
C SER A 146 14.63 13.59 -12.14
N GLU A 147 13.87 13.26 -11.08
CA GLU A 147 14.24 13.52 -9.68
C GLU A 147 15.22 12.47 -9.08
N HIS A 148 15.69 11.49 -9.86
CA HIS A 148 16.46 10.33 -9.38
C HIS A 148 17.96 10.60 -9.20
N ARG A 149 18.29 11.56 -8.32
CA ARG A 149 19.64 11.66 -7.72
C ARG A 149 19.59 11.72 -6.19
N GLY A 150 18.61 11.09 -5.56
CA GLY A 150 18.46 11.09 -4.11
C GLY A 150 17.93 9.77 -3.56
N GLN A 151 18.43 9.37 -2.40
CA GLN A 151 17.88 8.25 -1.63
C GLN A 151 16.44 8.60 -1.22
N PHE A 152 15.48 7.73 -1.54
CA PHE A 152 14.07 7.92 -1.19
C PHE A 152 13.88 7.76 0.32
N SER A 153 13.95 8.87 1.06
CA SER A 153 13.66 8.89 2.49
C SER A 153 12.15 8.95 2.71
N THR A 154 11.54 7.80 2.98
CA THR A 154 10.53 7.59 4.05
C THR A 154 10.08 6.12 4.00
N SER A 155 10.97 5.21 4.38
CA SER A 155 10.58 3.84 4.71
C SER A 155 10.00 3.82 6.12
N LEU A 156 8.67 3.74 6.24
CA LEU A 156 7.86 3.25 7.37
C LEU A 156 8.02 3.83 8.79
N ASP A 157 9.22 4.14 9.28
CA ASP A 157 9.47 4.33 10.72
C ASP A 157 8.78 5.58 11.28
N GLU A 158 8.64 6.65 10.49
CA GLU A 158 7.95 7.88 10.90
C GLU A 158 6.41 7.77 10.83
N HIS A 159 5.88 6.80 10.08
CA HIS A 159 4.44 6.64 9.86
C HIS A 159 3.80 5.50 10.66
N TYR A 160 4.61 4.56 11.16
CA TYR A 160 4.20 3.50 12.09
C TYR A 160 4.85 3.65 13.49
N GLY A 161 5.56 4.76 13.73
CA GLY A 161 6.23 5.08 14.99
C GLY A 161 5.28 5.44 16.13
N ARG A 162 4.92 4.42 16.92
CA ARG A 162 4.55 4.41 18.35
C ARG A 162 3.70 5.58 18.86
N ALA A 163 2.44 5.26 19.19
CA ALA A 163 1.79 5.87 20.34
C ALA A 163 2.79 5.86 21.52
N ARG A 164 3.23 7.04 21.94
CA ARG A 164 3.80 7.26 23.27
C ARG A 164 2.67 7.64 24.21
#